data_AF-X0ZAU7-F1
#
_entry.id   AF-X0ZAU7-F1
#
_cell.length_a   1.000
_cell.length_b   1.000
_cell.length_c   1.000
_cell.angle_alpha   90.00
_cell.angle_beta   90.00
_cell.angle_gamma   90.00
#
_symmetry.space_group_name_H-M   'P 1'
#
loop_
_entity.id
_entity.type
_entity.pdbx_description
1 polymer ?
#
loop_
_entity_poly.entity_id
_entity_poly.type
_entity_poly.pdbx_seq_one_letter_code
_entity_poly.pdbx_strand_id
1 'polypeptide(L)'
;MKKEGIDFSEALKMLAQRAGVSLARRKEAAEDKAADRLYRINEAAAQYYNDLLLKEPIAELARDYVKGRGLDQKAVADFQLGFSSGEGLKKHLIELGYAEKELLALGLLGEKEGRTYDYFRHRLMFPIRDIKGRVVGFGARALDDSLPKYLNSPQTEIFDKS
;
A
#
# COMPACT_ATOMS: atom_id res chain seq x y z
N MET A 1 -17.64 27.65 -30.28
CA MET A 1 -19.04 27.18 -30.20
C MET A 1 -19.08 25.87 -29.42
N LYS A 2 -20.14 25.70 -28.63
CA LYS A 2 -20.39 24.67 -27.62
C LYS A 2 -20.85 23.33 -28.22
N LYS A 3 -20.54 22.23 -27.48
CA LYS A 3 -21.29 20.96 -27.29
C LYS A 3 -21.35 20.03 -28.52
N GLU A 4 -21.20 18.71 -28.40
CA GLU A 4 -21.79 17.79 -27.42
C GLU A 4 -20.82 16.68 -26.99
N GLY A 5 -20.76 16.46 -25.68
CA GLY A 5 -20.11 15.31 -25.09
C GLY A 5 -21.02 14.10 -25.23
N ILE A 6 -20.60 13.15 -26.06
CA ILE A 6 -20.94 11.76 -25.83
C ILE A 6 -20.06 11.34 -24.66
N ASP A 7 -20.68 11.21 -23.48
CA ASP A 7 -20.06 10.58 -22.32
C ASP A 7 -19.53 9.21 -22.78
N PHE A 8 -18.25 8.93 -22.54
CA PHE A 8 -17.60 7.67 -22.93
C PHE A 8 -18.43 6.44 -22.50
N SER A 9 -19.23 6.60 -21.43
CA SER A 9 -20.23 5.63 -20.96
C SER A 9 -21.34 5.30 -21.97
N GLU A 10 -21.82 6.26 -22.76
CA GLU A 10 -22.84 6.04 -23.79
C GLU A 10 -22.27 5.35 -25.04
N ALA A 11 -21.08 5.74 -25.48
CA ALA A 11 -20.39 5.07 -26.58
C ALA A 11 -20.11 3.59 -26.26
N LEU A 12 -19.73 3.30 -25.00
CA LEU A 12 -19.50 1.94 -24.52
C LEU A 12 -20.80 1.13 -24.40
N LYS A 13 -21.91 1.75 -23.98
CA LYS A 13 -23.24 1.11 -23.94
C LYS A 13 -23.74 0.73 -25.33
N MET A 14 -23.57 1.61 -26.32
CA MET A 14 -23.97 1.33 -27.70
C MET A 14 -23.13 0.19 -28.31
N LEU A 15 -21.85 0.09 -27.96
CA LEU A 15 -20.97 -1.00 -28.42
C LEU A 15 -21.33 -2.34 -27.76
N ALA A 16 -21.63 -2.35 -26.46
CA ALA A 16 -22.01 -3.55 -25.71
C ALA A 16 -23.38 -4.11 -26.15
N GLN A 17 -24.36 -3.25 -26.47
CA GLN A 17 -25.63 -3.66 -27.04
C GLN A 17 -25.47 -4.29 -28.43
N ARG A 18 -24.54 -3.78 -29.25
CA ARG A 18 -24.25 -4.34 -30.59
C ARG A 18 -23.56 -5.70 -30.54
N ALA A 19 -22.83 -5.99 -29.46
CA ALA A 19 -22.11 -7.25 -29.25
C ALA A 19 -22.92 -8.33 -28.50
N GLY A 20 -24.15 -8.04 -28.09
CA GLY A 20 -25.02 -9.02 -27.40
C GLY A 20 -24.58 -9.40 -25.98
N VAL A 21 -23.72 -8.62 -25.34
CA VAL A 21 -23.21 -8.91 -23.99
C VAL A 21 -24.06 -8.18 -22.95
N SER A 22 -24.93 -8.91 -22.24
CA SER A 22 -25.71 -8.35 -21.14
C SER A 22 -24.90 -8.30 -19.83
N LEU A 23 -24.52 -7.07 -19.43
CA LEU A 23 -24.40 -6.59 -18.03
C LEU A 23 -23.81 -7.56 -16.97
N ALA A 24 -22.48 -7.72 -16.97
CA ALA A 24 -21.69 -8.11 -15.79
C ALA A 24 -21.34 -6.90 -14.86
N ARG A 25 -21.81 -5.70 -15.21
CA ARG A 25 -21.40 -4.40 -14.63
C ARG A 25 -21.58 -4.24 -13.11
N ARG A 26 -22.51 -4.96 -12.47
CA ARG A 26 -22.78 -4.80 -11.02
C ARG A 26 -21.81 -5.60 -10.15
N LYS A 27 -21.31 -6.75 -10.64
CA LYS A 27 -20.31 -7.56 -9.96
C LYS A 27 -18.91 -6.97 -10.14
N GLU A 28 -18.59 -6.58 -11.38
CA GLU A 28 -17.35 -5.84 -11.72
C GLU A 28 -17.21 -4.55 -10.91
N ALA A 29 -18.26 -3.72 -10.81
CA ALA A 29 -18.19 -2.48 -10.03
C ALA A 29 -18.09 -2.69 -8.50
N ALA A 30 -18.44 -3.87 -7.98
CA ALA A 30 -18.27 -4.21 -6.57
C ALA A 30 -16.86 -4.76 -6.30
N GLU A 31 -16.34 -5.59 -7.21
CA GLU A 31 -14.96 -6.10 -7.19
C GLU A 31 -13.95 -4.95 -7.37
N ASP A 32 -14.19 -4.03 -8.30
CA ASP A 32 -13.35 -2.83 -8.50
C ASP A 32 -13.29 -1.97 -7.23
N LYS A 33 -14.42 -1.81 -6.53
CA LYS A 33 -14.47 -1.06 -5.26
C LYS A 33 -13.74 -1.76 -4.12
N ALA A 34 -13.79 -3.10 -4.09
CA ALA A 34 -13.07 -3.89 -3.10
C ALA A 34 -11.56 -3.82 -3.35
N ALA A 35 -11.11 -3.99 -4.60
CA ALA A 35 -9.71 -3.84 -4.98
C ALA A 35 -9.21 -2.41 -4.69
N ASP A 36 -9.98 -1.38 -5.07
CA ASP A 36 -9.66 0.02 -4.75
C ASP A 36 -9.48 0.26 -3.24
N ARG A 37 -10.24 -0.44 -2.41
CA ARG A 37 -10.10 -0.36 -0.95
C ARG A 37 -8.77 -0.94 -0.47
N LEU A 38 -8.32 -2.05 -1.05
CA LEU A 38 -7.02 -2.66 -0.72
C LEU A 38 -5.85 -1.71 -1.04
N TYR A 39 -5.88 -1.06 -2.22
CA TYR A 39 -4.85 -0.07 -2.58
C TYR A 39 -4.85 1.12 -1.60
N ARG A 40 -6.03 1.62 -1.20
CA ARG A 40 -6.12 2.74 -0.23
C ARG A 40 -5.53 2.40 1.13
N ILE A 41 -5.68 1.16 1.60
CA ILE A 41 -5.07 0.71 2.85
C ILE A 41 -3.55 0.77 2.74
N ASN A 42 -2.98 0.25 1.65
CA ASN A 42 -1.54 0.30 1.43
C ASN A 42 -1.01 1.73 1.26
N GLU A 43 -1.72 2.62 0.58
CA GLU A 43 -1.35 4.03 0.50
C GLU A 43 -1.36 4.70 1.88
N ALA A 44 -2.38 4.42 2.71
CA ALA A 44 -2.43 4.92 4.08
C ALA A 44 -1.26 4.38 4.93
N ALA A 45 -0.91 3.11 4.77
CA ALA A 45 0.25 2.52 5.45
C ALA A 45 1.57 3.15 4.97
N ALA A 46 1.72 3.40 3.66
CA ALA A 46 2.90 4.07 3.11
C ALA A 46 3.03 5.50 3.65
N GLN A 47 1.93 6.23 3.73
CA GLN A 47 1.90 7.57 4.32
C GLN A 47 2.30 7.54 5.80
N TYR A 48 1.72 6.61 6.57
CA TYR A 48 2.06 6.43 7.99
C TYR A 48 3.56 6.18 8.19
N TYR A 49 4.14 5.24 7.46
CA TYR A 49 5.57 4.94 7.57
C TYR A 49 6.46 6.11 7.13
N ASN A 50 6.06 6.83 6.09
CA ASN A 50 6.80 8.02 5.63
C ASN A 50 6.76 9.13 6.70
N ASP A 51 5.58 9.39 7.29
CA ASP A 51 5.44 10.36 8.36
C ASP A 51 6.31 10.01 9.57
N LEU A 52 6.35 8.74 9.97
CA LEU A 52 7.27 8.26 11.01
C LEU A 52 8.73 8.54 10.65
N LEU A 53 9.16 8.22 9.43
CA LEU A 53 10.54 8.45 8.99
C LEU A 53 10.92 9.93 9.05
N LEU A 54 10.00 10.83 8.67
CA LEU A 54 10.29 12.25 8.55
C LEU A 54 10.21 12.99 9.89
N LYS A 55 9.27 12.60 10.76
CA LYS A 55 8.89 13.42 11.92
C LYS A 55 9.33 12.84 13.25
N GLU A 56 9.37 11.51 13.39
CA GLU A 56 9.56 10.91 14.70
C GLU A 56 11.04 10.76 15.07
N PRO A 57 11.42 11.03 16.34
CA PRO A 57 12.78 10.83 16.82
C PRO A 57 13.27 9.38 16.69
N ILE A 58 12.38 8.39 16.93
CA ILE A 58 12.72 6.97 16.85
C ILE A 58 13.25 6.52 15.47
N ALA A 59 12.95 7.30 14.42
CA ALA A 59 13.42 7.02 13.06
C ALA A 59 14.80 7.63 12.74
N GLU A 60 15.52 8.21 13.71
CA GLU A 60 16.85 8.79 13.50
C GLU A 60 17.84 7.81 12.88
N LEU A 61 17.92 6.58 13.40
CA LEU A 61 18.77 5.53 12.83
C LEU A 61 18.45 5.25 11.35
N ALA A 62 17.18 5.29 10.97
CA ALA A 62 16.76 5.09 9.59
C ALA A 62 17.19 6.26 8.69
N ARG A 63 17.06 7.51 9.18
CA ARG A 63 17.51 8.71 8.46
C ARG A 63 19.02 8.74 8.28
N ASP A 64 19.77 8.39 9.32
CA ASP A 64 21.23 8.29 9.25
C ASP A 64 21.68 7.20 8.28
N TYR A 65 21.02 6.05 8.29
CA TYR A 65 21.29 4.98 7.34
C TYR A 65 21.06 5.44 5.89
N VAL A 66 19.92 6.07 5.61
CA VAL A 66 19.56 6.59 4.28
C VAL A 66 20.59 7.64 3.82
N LYS A 67 20.96 8.58 4.69
CA LYS A 67 21.98 9.61 4.43
C LYS A 67 23.35 9.00 4.17
N GLY A 68 23.78 8.03 4.98
CA GLY A 68 25.04 7.30 4.80
C GLY A 68 25.09 6.48 3.51
N ARG A 69 23.94 6.19 2.91
CA ARG A 69 23.82 5.54 1.59
C ARG A 69 23.76 6.53 0.43
N GLY A 70 23.87 7.84 0.69
CA GLY A 70 23.87 8.89 -0.33
C GLY A 70 22.50 9.21 -0.91
N LEU A 71 21.42 8.81 -0.23
CA LEU A 71 20.05 9.15 -0.63
C LEU A 71 19.72 10.54 -0.09
N ASP A 72 19.39 11.46 -0.98
CA ASP A 72 18.96 12.81 -0.61
C ASP A 72 17.48 12.84 -0.21
N GLN A 73 17.03 13.98 0.32
CA GLN A 73 15.64 14.16 0.73
C GLN A 73 14.66 14.05 -0.44
N LYS A 74 15.10 14.40 -1.66
CA LYS A 74 14.29 14.27 -2.86
C LYS A 74 14.01 12.79 -3.17
N ALA A 75 15.02 11.95 -3.12
CA ALA A 75 14.87 10.50 -3.30
C ALA A 75 13.98 9.89 -2.21
N VAL A 76 14.15 10.31 -0.95
CA VAL A 76 13.26 9.88 0.16
C VAL A 76 11.80 10.22 -0.13
N ALA A 77 11.53 11.42 -0.65
CA ALA A 77 10.18 11.88 -0.99
C ALA A 77 9.64 11.17 -2.25
N ASP A 78 10.40 11.13 -3.34
CA ASP A 78 10.00 10.55 -4.63
C ASP A 78 9.64 9.06 -4.50
N PHE A 79 10.45 8.31 -3.74
CA PHE A 79 10.21 6.89 -3.47
C PHE A 79 9.34 6.65 -2.24
N GLN A 80 8.92 7.71 -1.55
CA GLN A 80 8.13 7.66 -0.31
C GLN A 80 8.71 6.67 0.70
N LEU A 81 10.02 6.73 0.94
CA LEU A 81 10.66 5.86 1.92
C LEU A 81 10.04 6.10 3.30
N GLY A 82 9.95 5.04 4.10
CA GLY A 82 9.31 5.09 5.40
C GLY A 82 10.07 4.35 6.49
N PHE A 83 9.57 4.40 7.71
CA PHE A 83 10.12 3.67 8.84
C PHE A 83 8.99 2.96 9.56
N SER A 84 9.19 1.69 9.90
CA SER A 84 8.32 0.99 10.83
C SER A 84 8.98 0.91 12.21
N SER A 85 8.33 1.48 13.21
CA SER A 85 8.63 1.28 14.63
C SER A 85 8.31 -0.15 15.10
N GLY A 86 7.49 -0.90 14.35
CA GLY A 86 6.98 -2.21 14.77
C GLY A 86 5.75 -2.19 15.65
N GLU A 87 5.22 -1.00 15.94
CA GLU A 87 3.99 -0.79 16.68
C GLU A 87 3.28 0.47 16.18
N GLY A 88 1.95 0.50 16.29
CA GLY A 88 1.13 1.68 16.03
C GLY A 88 0.42 1.69 14.68
N LEU A 89 0.89 0.95 13.67
CA LEU A 89 0.22 0.88 12.36
C LEU A 89 -1.18 0.29 12.52
N LYS A 90 -1.32 -0.84 13.22
CA LYS A 90 -2.62 -1.47 13.49
C LYS A 90 -3.62 -0.45 14.03
N LYS A 91 -3.23 0.27 15.07
CA LYS A 91 -4.09 1.26 15.73
C LYS A 91 -4.48 2.37 14.75
N HIS A 92 -3.50 2.94 14.06
CA HIS A 92 -3.71 4.01 13.09
C HIS A 92 -4.71 3.62 11.98
N LEU A 93 -4.54 2.45 11.38
CA LEU A 93 -5.41 2.00 10.28
C LEU A 93 -6.82 1.61 10.75
N ILE A 94 -6.96 1.07 11.97
CA ILE A 94 -8.27 0.81 12.58
C ILE A 94 -9.02 2.12 12.86
N GLU A 95 -8.33 3.15 13.38
CA GLU A 95 -8.90 4.48 13.60
C GLU A 95 -9.36 5.15 12.29
N LEU A 96 -8.74 4.82 11.17
CA LEU A 96 -9.17 5.23 9.83
C LEU A 96 -10.36 4.42 9.27
N GLY A 97 -10.86 3.42 10.00
CA GLY A 97 -12.02 2.61 9.62
C GLY A 97 -11.70 1.41 8.73
N TYR A 98 -10.44 0.94 8.71
CA TYR A 98 -10.07 -0.31 8.05
C TYR A 98 -10.24 -1.50 8.99
N ALA A 99 -10.77 -2.60 8.47
CA ALA A 99 -11.00 -3.79 9.27
C ALA A 99 -9.69 -4.58 9.42
N GLU A 100 -9.45 -5.11 10.62
CA GLU A 100 -8.24 -5.88 10.95
C GLU A 100 -7.99 -7.05 9.98
N LYS A 101 -9.05 -7.72 9.54
CA LYS A 101 -8.99 -8.79 8.53
C LYS A 101 -8.41 -8.33 7.19
N GLU A 102 -8.64 -7.08 6.79
CA GLU A 102 -8.12 -6.51 5.55
C GLU A 102 -6.62 -6.23 5.68
N LEU A 103 -6.19 -5.79 6.88
CA LEU A 103 -4.78 -5.54 7.18
C LEU A 103 -3.97 -6.85 7.22
N LEU A 104 -4.57 -7.93 7.75
CA LEU A 104 -4.00 -9.28 7.68
C LEU A 104 -3.91 -9.77 6.23
N ALA A 105 -4.97 -9.61 5.44
CA ALA A 105 -5.00 -10.02 4.03
C ALA A 105 -3.95 -9.29 3.17
N LEU A 106 -3.60 -8.05 3.54
CA LEU A 106 -2.54 -7.27 2.90
C LEU A 106 -1.13 -7.55 3.44
N GLY A 107 -1.00 -8.41 4.45
CA GLY A 107 0.27 -8.70 5.09
C GLY A 107 0.89 -7.52 5.83
N LEU A 108 0.06 -6.54 6.23
CA LEU A 108 0.47 -5.43 7.09
C LEU A 108 0.52 -5.86 8.55
N LEU A 109 -0.29 -6.86 8.92
CA LEU A 109 -0.28 -7.52 10.22
C LEU A 109 0.15 -8.98 10.08
N GLY A 110 0.82 -9.49 11.11
CA GLY A 110 0.96 -10.92 11.37
C GLY A 110 0.03 -11.35 12.50
N GLU A 111 -0.19 -12.65 12.63
CA GLU A 111 -1.00 -13.23 13.71
C GLU A 111 -0.20 -14.32 14.44
N LYS A 112 -0.24 -14.30 15.78
CA LYS A 112 0.33 -15.34 16.62
C LYS A 112 -0.54 -15.53 17.85
N GLU A 113 -0.89 -16.78 18.17
CA GLU A 113 -1.68 -17.13 19.36
C GLU A 113 -2.99 -16.32 19.50
N GLY A 114 -3.67 -16.07 18.38
CA GLY A 114 -4.92 -15.30 18.33
C GLY A 114 -4.77 -13.79 18.56
N ARG A 115 -3.54 -13.27 18.55
CA ARG A 115 -3.25 -11.83 18.62
C ARG A 115 -2.53 -11.38 17.36
N THR A 116 -3.00 -10.26 16.78
CA THR A 116 -2.30 -9.65 15.65
C THR A 116 -1.26 -8.64 16.10
N TYR A 117 -0.23 -8.45 15.29
CA TYR A 117 0.84 -7.49 15.50
C TYR A 117 1.31 -6.89 14.18
N ASP A 118 1.96 -5.73 14.20
CA ASP A 118 2.50 -5.11 12.99
C ASP A 118 3.57 -6.01 12.37
N TYR A 119 3.40 -6.36 11.09
CA TYR A 119 4.25 -7.35 10.44
C TYR A 119 5.70 -6.89 10.30
N PHE A 120 5.89 -5.63 9.88
CA PHE A 120 7.19 -5.01 9.75
C PHE A 120 7.60 -4.34 11.06
N ARG A 121 8.79 -4.65 11.57
CA ARG A 121 9.27 -4.13 12.86
C ARG A 121 10.70 -3.65 12.77
N HIS A 122 10.96 -2.43 13.24
CA HIS A 122 12.27 -1.75 13.25
C HIS A 122 12.99 -1.78 11.90
N ARG A 123 12.28 -1.42 10.83
CA ARG A 123 12.77 -1.53 9.45
C ARG A 123 12.61 -0.23 8.68
N LEU A 124 13.57 0.04 7.80
CA LEU A 124 13.42 1.00 6.71
C LEU A 124 12.47 0.39 5.67
N MET A 125 11.43 1.11 5.34
CA MET A 125 10.31 0.67 4.50
C MET A 125 10.43 1.26 3.09
N PHE A 126 10.14 0.42 2.09
CA PHE A 126 10.17 0.72 0.68
C PHE A 126 8.82 0.35 0.08
N PRO A 127 7.93 1.32 -0.23
CA PRO A 127 6.70 1.02 -0.93
C PRO A 127 6.98 0.39 -2.29
N ILE A 128 6.29 -0.70 -2.59
CA ILE A 128 6.31 -1.35 -3.91
C ILE A 128 5.09 -0.85 -4.65
N ARG A 129 5.26 -0.33 -5.86
CA ARG A 129 4.19 0.23 -6.68
C ARG A 129 3.95 -0.61 -7.93
N ASP A 130 2.70 -0.69 -8.36
CA ASP A 130 2.34 -1.26 -9.66
C ASP A 130 2.63 -0.28 -10.82
N ILE A 131 2.33 -0.71 -12.05
CA ILE A 131 2.51 0.11 -13.26
C ILE A 131 1.66 1.41 -13.28
N LYS A 132 0.63 1.48 -12.42
CA LYS A 132 -0.22 2.67 -12.25
C LYS A 132 0.26 3.56 -11.09
N GLY A 133 1.36 3.19 -10.43
CA GLY A 133 1.94 3.92 -9.31
C GLY A 133 1.26 3.64 -7.97
N ARG A 134 0.33 2.69 -7.88
CA ARG A 134 -0.40 2.38 -6.64
C ARG A 134 0.44 1.47 -5.74
N VAL A 135 0.47 1.73 -4.44
CA VAL A 135 1.20 0.86 -3.50
C VAL A 135 0.51 -0.50 -3.39
N VAL A 136 1.25 -1.56 -3.72
CA VAL A 136 0.78 -2.96 -3.71
C VAL A 136 1.31 -3.77 -2.54
N GLY A 137 2.45 -3.34 -1.99
CA GLY A 137 3.08 -3.98 -0.84
C GLY A 137 4.33 -3.23 -0.45
N PHE A 138 5.17 -3.86 0.35
CA PHE A 138 6.35 -3.24 0.90
C PHE A 138 7.55 -4.18 0.84
N GLY A 139 8.71 -3.61 0.49
CA GLY A 139 10.01 -4.14 0.90
C GLY A 139 10.44 -3.47 2.19
N ALA A 140 11.21 -4.17 3.00
CA ALA A 140 11.65 -3.68 4.30
C ALA A 140 13.06 -4.18 4.62
N ARG A 141 13.94 -3.28 5.05
CA ARG A 141 15.33 -3.61 5.42
C ARG A 141 15.52 -3.45 6.93
N ALA A 142 16.06 -4.49 7.58
CA ALA A 142 16.51 -4.40 8.98
C ALA A 142 17.56 -3.28 9.11
N LEU A 143 17.57 -2.51 10.19
CA LEU A 143 18.58 -1.45 10.42
C LEU A 143 19.68 -1.88 11.39
N ASP A 144 19.50 -3.04 11.99
CA ASP A 144 20.36 -3.73 12.93
C ASP A 144 20.73 -5.14 12.38
N ASP A 145 21.18 -6.04 13.26
CA ASP A 145 21.50 -7.43 12.93
C ASP A 145 20.27 -8.35 12.86
N SER A 146 19.05 -7.80 12.89
CA SER A 146 17.82 -8.59 12.80
C SER A 146 17.71 -9.32 11.47
N LEU A 147 17.39 -10.62 11.54
CA LEU A 147 17.14 -11.45 10.36
C LEU A 147 15.63 -11.57 10.05
N PRO A 148 15.26 -11.70 8.76
CA PRO A 148 16.11 -11.56 7.58
C PRO A 148 16.52 -10.10 7.34
N LYS A 149 17.63 -9.88 6.63
CA LYS A 149 18.11 -8.53 6.28
C LYS A 149 17.10 -7.75 5.44
N TYR A 150 16.44 -8.44 4.51
CA TYR A 150 15.34 -7.91 3.72
C TYR A 150 14.10 -8.78 3.90
N LEU A 151 12.95 -8.13 4.04
CA LEU A 151 11.65 -8.73 4.20
C LEU A 151 10.69 -8.05 3.22
N ASN A 152 9.96 -8.82 2.42
CA ASN A 152 8.92 -8.29 1.56
C ASN A 152 7.55 -8.67 2.14
N SER A 153 6.51 -7.92 1.78
CA SER A 153 5.12 -8.34 1.97
C SER A 153 4.93 -9.80 1.51
N PRO A 154 4.08 -10.59 2.19
CA PRO A 154 3.64 -11.89 1.68
C PRO A 154 2.86 -11.71 0.37
N GLN A 155 2.56 -12.80 -0.33
CA GLN A 155 1.66 -12.76 -1.48
C GLN A 155 0.25 -12.33 -1.04
N THR A 156 -0.37 -11.43 -1.79
CA THR A 156 -1.72 -10.91 -1.52
C THR A 156 -2.52 -10.84 -2.82
N GLU A 157 -3.80 -10.47 -2.73
CA GLU A 157 -4.64 -10.25 -3.92
C GLU A 157 -4.07 -9.19 -4.88
N ILE A 158 -3.35 -8.19 -4.35
CA ILE A 158 -2.80 -7.08 -5.13
C ILE A 158 -1.28 -7.11 -5.28
N PHE A 159 -0.60 -8.11 -4.71
CA PHE A 159 0.86 -8.25 -4.77
C PHE A 159 1.30 -9.69 -5.02
N ASP A 160 1.97 -9.89 -6.16
CA ASP A 160 2.67 -11.11 -6.54
C ASP A 160 4.15 -10.79 -6.77
N LYS A 161 5.04 -11.70 -6.36
CA LYS A 161 6.51 -11.56 -6.49
C LYS A 161 7.06 -12.17 -7.79
N SER A 162 6.22 -12.89 -8.53
CA SER A 162 6.61 -13.72 -9.69
C SER A 162 6.82 -12.91 -10.96
#